data_AF-A0A3M4BAG1-F1
#
_entry.id   AF-A0A3M4BAG1-F1
#
_cell.length_a   1.000
_cell.length_b   1.000
_cell.length_c   1.000
_cell.angle_alpha   90.00
_cell.angle_beta   90.00
_cell.angle_gamma   90.00
#
_symmetry.space_group_name_H-M   'P 1'
#
loop_
_entity.id
_entity.type
_entity.pdbx_description
1 polymer ?
#
loop_
_entity_poly.entity_id
_entity_poly.type
_entity_poly.pdbx_seq_one_letter_code
_entity_poly.pdbx_strand_id
1 'polypeptide(L)'
;MAKGNYIEAEEIIRRLEGGITRPFLCRASNGKHYVAKGLELPLAERIAELLCARLAADFGLPIPEHGYIYIDPALLRYNPEARSDLGVNAN
;
A
#
# COMPACT_ATOMS: atom_id res chain seq x y z
N MET A 1 -3.91 -10.44 -20.90
CA MET A 1 -3.35 -10.21 -19.56
C MET A 1 -4.50 -10.24 -18.58
N ALA A 2 -4.48 -11.11 -17.56
CA ALA A 2 -5.54 -11.13 -16.57
C ALA A 2 -5.58 -9.75 -15.91
N LYS A 3 -6.73 -9.04 -15.96
CA LYS A 3 -6.96 -7.86 -15.13
C LYS A 3 -6.92 -8.34 -13.69
N GLY A 4 -5.77 -8.24 -13.04
CA GLY A 4 -5.69 -8.41 -11.61
C GLY A 4 -6.49 -7.31 -10.93
N ASN A 5 -7.27 -7.66 -9.92
CA ASN A 5 -7.96 -6.69 -9.06
C ASN A 5 -6.94 -6.02 -8.12
N TYR A 6 -5.97 -5.30 -8.67
CA TYR A 6 -5.02 -4.49 -7.90
C TYR A 6 -5.28 -3.01 -8.16
N ILE A 7 -5.01 -2.22 -7.13
CA ILE A 7 -5.01 -0.76 -7.19
C ILE A 7 -3.68 -0.35 -7.83
N GLU A 8 -3.69 0.61 -8.74
CA GLU A 8 -2.45 1.10 -9.36
C GLU A 8 -2.17 2.51 -8.86
N ALA A 9 -1.00 2.72 -8.24
CA ALA A 9 -0.56 4.03 -7.80
C ALA A 9 -0.10 4.86 -9.00
N GLU A 10 -0.54 6.12 -9.07
CA GLU A 10 -0.07 7.11 -10.05
C GLU A 10 0.87 8.14 -9.40
N GLU A 11 0.81 8.30 -8.08
CA GLU A 11 1.58 9.31 -7.37
C GLU A 11 1.80 8.91 -5.91
N ILE A 12 3.04 9.10 -5.42
CA ILE A 12 3.38 9.04 -4.00
C ILE A 12 3.34 10.48 -3.47
N ILE A 13 2.30 10.84 -2.70
CA ILE A 13 2.06 12.22 -2.28
C ILE A 13 2.99 12.60 -1.15
N ARG A 14 2.96 11.84 -0.04
CA ARG A 14 3.75 12.11 1.16
C ARG A 14 3.79 10.91 2.09
N ARG A 15 4.76 10.90 2.99
CA ARG A 15 4.74 10.06 4.19
C ARG A 15 3.71 10.60 5.19
N LEU A 16 3.01 9.71 5.86
CA LEU A 16 2.16 10.05 7.01
C LEU A 16 3.03 10.06 8.27
N GLU A 17 2.95 11.15 9.05
CA GLU A 17 3.72 11.30 10.29
C GLU A 17 3.07 10.60 11.49
N GLY A 18 1.80 10.24 11.38
CA GLY A 18 1.05 9.56 12.44
C GLY A 18 1.15 8.03 12.34
N GLY A 19 1.22 7.38 13.51
CA GLY A 19 1.25 5.92 13.62
C GLY A 19 2.67 5.32 13.59
N ILE A 20 2.80 4.10 14.11
CA ILE A 20 4.10 3.42 14.29
C ILE A 20 4.77 3.10 12.94
N THR A 21 3.98 2.76 11.92
CA THR A 21 4.45 2.23 10.63
C THR A 21 4.56 3.28 9.52
N ARG A 22 4.45 4.57 9.88
CA ARG A 22 4.66 5.78 9.05
C ARG A 22 4.39 5.59 7.54
N PRO A 23 3.19 5.13 7.12
CA PRO A 23 2.96 4.71 5.74
C PRO A 23 2.89 5.87 4.75
N PHE A 24 2.78 5.57 3.45
CA PHE A 24 2.68 6.58 2.40
C PHE A 24 1.25 6.80 1.94
N LEU A 25 0.87 8.06 1.75
CA LEU A 25 -0.35 8.42 1.04
C LEU A 25 -0.09 8.42 -0.46
N CYS A 26 -0.86 7.61 -1.19
CA CYS A 26 -0.76 7.49 -2.64
C CYS A 26 -2.08 7.88 -3.30
N ARG A 27 -2.02 8.50 -4.48
CA ARG A 27 -3.18 8.63 -5.36
C ARG A 27 -3.16 7.50 -6.38
N ALA A 28 -4.31 6.86 -6.58
CA ALA A 28 -4.45 5.73 -7.48
C ALA A 28 -5.18 6.11 -8.78
N SER A 29 -5.06 5.27 -9.79
CA SER A 29 -5.69 5.44 -11.12
C SER A 29 -7.21 5.46 -11.11
N ASN A 30 -7.83 4.98 -10.02
CA ASN A 30 -9.27 5.10 -9.79
C ASN A 30 -9.69 6.44 -9.16
N GLY A 31 -8.77 7.39 -9.04
CA GLY A 31 -9.00 8.72 -8.47
C GLY A 31 -9.09 8.76 -6.94
N LYS A 32 -8.93 7.63 -6.25
CA LYS A 32 -8.96 7.56 -4.78
C LYS A 32 -7.56 7.67 -4.18
N HIS A 33 -7.54 7.93 -2.88
CA HIS A 33 -6.33 7.94 -2.07
C HIS A 33 -6.23 6.66 -1.24
N TYR A 34 -5.05 6.06 -1.20
CA TYR A 34 -4.76 4.86 -0.42
C TYR A 34 -3.56 5.07 0.50
N VAL A 35 -3.61 4.43 1.66
CA VAL A 35 -2.47 4.34 2.58
C VAL A 35 -1.67 3.10 2.23
N ALA A 36 -0.54 3.29 1.56
CA ALA A 36 0.35 2.21 1.14
C ALA A 36 1.33 1.85 2.27
N LYS A 37 1.31 0.57 2.67
CA LYS A 37 2.22 -0.03 3.64
C LYS A 37 3.14 -1.02 2.94
N GLY A 38 4.43 -0.92 3.24
CA GLY A 38 5.45 -1.76 2.64
C GLY A 38 6.31 -2.47 3.69
N LEU A 39 7.62 -2.46 3.48
CA LEU A 39 8.66 -3.16 4.21
C LEU A 39 8.89 -2.67 5.65
N GLU A 40 8.12 -1.69 6.12
CA GLU A 40 8.17 -1.21 7.51
C GLU A 40 7.68 -2.26 8.51
N LEU A 41 6.94 -3.27 8.03
CA LEU A 41 6.53 -4.43 8.81
C LEU A 41 7.05 -5.73 8.17
N PRO A 42 7.33 -6.77 8.97
CA PRO A 42 7.59 -8.12 8.47
C PRO A 42 6.47 -8.60 7.53
N LEU A 43 6.83 -9.45 6.56
CA LEU A 43 5.88 -10.00 5.59
C LEU A 43 4.65 -10.63 6.25
N ALA A 44 4.83 -11.38 7.34
CA ALA A 44 3.75 -12.02 8.07
C ALA A 44 2.74 -11.01 8.64
N GLU A 45 3.21 -9.88 9.17
CA GLU A 45 2.36 -8.82 9.70
C GLU A 45 1.61 -8.09 8.59
N ARG A 46 2.25 -7.85 7.44
CA ARG A 46 1.59 -7.26 6.25
C ARG A 46 0.48 -8.16 5.71
N ILE A 47 0.72 -9.48 5.67
CA ILE A 47 -0.28 -10.46 5.27
C ILE A 47 -1.42 -10.49 6.30
N ALA A 48 -1.10 -10.50 7.59
CA ALA A 48 -2.10 -10.46 8.66
C ALA A 48 -2.99 -9.23 8.56
N GLU A 49 -2.43 -8.04 8.28
CA GLU A 49 -3.21 -6.82 8.10
C GLU A 49 -4.22 -6.95 6.95
N LEU A 50 -3.79 -7.45 5.78
CA LEU A 50 -4.69 -7.66 4.65
C LEU A 50 -5.76 -8.71 4.94
N LEU A 51 -5.40 -9.81 5.61
CA LEU A 51 -6.35 -10.86 6.00
C LEU A 51 -7.39 -10.34 6.99
N CYS A 52 -6.96 -9.60 8.02
CA CYS A 52 -7.85 -8.99 9.00
C CYS A 52 -8.81 -7.98 8.35
N ALA A 53 -8.33 -7.16 7.42
CA ALA A 53 -9.20 -6.24 6.68
C ALA A 53 -10.25 -7.01 5.85
N ARG A 54 -9.86 -8.07 5.14
CA ARG A 54 -10.80 -8.91 4.38
C ARG A 54 -11.86 -9.54 5.29
N LEU A 55 -11.43 -10.17 6.39
CA LEU A 55 -12.35 -10.76 7.37
C LEU A 55 -13.30 -9.72 7.95
N ALA A 56 -12.81 -8.53 8.29
CA ALA A 56 -13.65 -7.45 8.82
C ALA A 56 -14.71 -6.99 7.80
N ALA A 57 -14.35 -6.85 6.51
CA ALA A 57 -15.31 -6.56 5.45
C ALA A 57 -16.33 -7.68 5.28
N ASP A 58 -15.90 -8.95 5.30
CA ASP A 58 -16.79 -10.11 5.20
C ASP A 58 -17.78 -10.19 6.38
N PHE A 59 -17.37 -9.71 7.56
CA PHE A 59 -18.25 -9.52 8.72
C PHE A 59 -19.14 -8.27 8.67
N GLY A 60 -19.05 -7.45 7.61
CA GLY A 60 -19.84 -6.23 7.45
C GLY A 60 -19.40 -5.07 8.34
N LEU A 61 -18.17 -5.10 8.86
CA LEU A 61 -17.64 -3.99 9.66
C LEU A 61 -17.34 -2.77 8.77
N PRO A 62 -17.50 -1.54 9.28
CA PRO A 62 -17.28 -0.31 8.51
C PRO A 62 -15.78 -0.02 8.38
N ILE A 63 -15.11 -0.80 7.53
CA ILE A 63 -13.69 -0.66 7.25
C ILE A 63 -13.44 -0.02 5.87
N PRO A 64 -12.29 0.65 5.66
CA PRO A 64 -11.95 1.19 4.35
C PRO A 64 -11.78 0.11 3.27
N GLU A 65 -11.92 0.53 2.02
CA GLU A 65 -11.52 -0.29 0.87
C GLU A 65 -10.03 -0.66 0.97
N HIS A 66 -9.71 -1.93 0.75
CA HIS A 66 -8.37 -2.47 0.97
C HIS A 66 -8.00 -3.47 -0.13
N GLY A 67 -6.70 -3.63 -0.37
CA GLY A 67 -6.20 -4.52 -1.41
C GLY A 67 -4.71 -4.37 -1.62
N TYR A 68 -4.22 -5.03 -2.66
CA TYR A 68 -2.84 -4.82 -3.12
C TYR A 68 -2.78 -3.55 -3.97
N ILE A 69 -1.77 -2.74 -3.74
CA ILE A 69 -1.44 -1.60 -4.59
C ILE A 69 -0.13 -1.89 -5.34
N TYR A 70 -0.17 -1.79 -6.66
CA TYR A 70 1.00 -1.80 -7.52
C TYR A 70 1.61 -0.40 -7.56
N ILE A 71 2.93 -0.32 -7.40
CA ILE A 71 3.69 0.92 -7.48
C ILE A 71 4.76 0.72 -8.54
N ASP A 72 4.69 1.50 -9.61
CA ASP A 72 5.73 1.48 -10.64
C ASP A 72 7.07 1.96 -10.05
N PRO A 73 8.18 1.23 -10.25
CA PRO A 73 9.51 1.65 -9.78
C PRO A 73 9.91 3.07 -10.21
N ALA A 74 9.39 3.58 -11.33
CA ALA A 74 9.62 4.95 -11.78
C ALA A 74 9.10 6.00 -10.76
N LEU A 75 8.01 5.73 -10.05
CA LEU A 75 7.46 6.61 -9.01
C LEU A 75 8.39 6.71 -7.79
N LEU A 76 9.25 5.71 -7.58
CA LEU A 76 10.19 5.64 -6.47
C LEU A 76 11.54 6.29 -6.80
N ARG A 77 11.77 6.71 -8.06
CA ARG A 77 13.09 7.15 -8.57
C ARG A 77 13.68 8.38 -7.87
N TYR A 78 12.85 9.27 -7.34
CA TYR A 78 13.30 10.51 -6.69
C TYR A 78 12.83 10.63 -5.24
N ASN A 79 12.31 9.54 -4.66
CA ASN A 79 11.88 9.47 -3.27
C ASN A 79 12.61 8.31 -2.57
N PRO A 80 13.79 8.57 -1.95
CA PRO A 80 14.62 7.53 -1.33
C PRO A 80 13.91 6.77 -0.21
N GLU A 81 13.12 7.48 0.59
CA GLU A 81 12.31 6.90 1.65
C GLU A 81 11.25 5.95 1.11
N ALA A 82 10.47 6.38 0.12
CA ALA A 82 9.47 5.51 -0.51
C ALA A 82 10.13 4.33 -1.22
N ARG A 83 11.33 4.49 -1.80
CA ARG A 83 12.08 3.38 -2.39
C ARG A 83 12.47 2.33 -1.36
N SER A 84 12.97 2.76 -0.20
CA SER A 84 13.34 1.85 0.89
C SER A 84 12.15 1.01 1.34
N ASP A 85 10.98 1.64 1.45
CA ASP A 85 9.88 1.00 2.16
C ASP A 85 8.84 0.39 1.24
N LEU A 86 8.61 0.95 0.05
CA LEU A 86 7.62 0.45 -0.92
C LEU A 86 8.27 -0.32 -2.09
N GLY A 87 9.60 -0.24 -2.23
CA GLY A 87 10.33 -0.95 -3.27
C GLY A 87 10.38 -2.46 -3.06
N VAL A 88 10.79 -3.18 -4.10
CA VAL A 88 11.08 -4.61 -4.00
C VAL A 88 12.50 -4.78 -3.47
N ASN A 89 12.68 -5.58 -2.42
CA ASN A 89 14.01 -6.04 -2.04
C ASN A 89 14.50 -7.01 -3.11
N ALA A 90 15.41 -6.57 -3.97
CA ALA A 90 16.19 -7.46 -4.81
C ALA A 90 17.25 -8.13 -3.93
N ASN A 91 16.91 -9.28 -3.36
CA ASN A 91 17.90 -10.26 -2.89
C ASN A 91 18.25 -11.19 -4.05
#